data_AF-A0A0D6LCR2-F1
#
_entry.id   AF-A0A0D6LCR2-F1
#
_cell.length_a   1.000
_cell.length_b   1.000
_cell.length_c   1.000
_cell.angle_alpha   90.00
_cell.angle_beta   90.00
_cell.angle_gamma   90.00
#
_symmetry.space_group_name_H-M   'P 1'
#
loop_
_entity.id
_entity.type
_entity.pdbx_description
1 polymer ?
#
loop_
_entity_poly.entity_id
_entity_poly.type
_entity_poly.pdbx_seq_one_letter_code
_entity_poly.pdbx_strand_id
1 'polypeptide(L)'
;MEFNMYKESSVKFSLIHTVHTPNICAGKKQYPCLTKIDFGCLVSLSTSQFPKVLTVKQLEEEINEVERFLEKQEGPSVFCHNDIVPANVLLRNAEGGDPEEGDVVDESRLVIIDFEFGCYNHRAHEIANNLDEYGMTYGLPTPPYYDTNIEKMEDEDLARRFCSAYLDQLYKDHDTPEKLKTQFLTGNREKDLKKLMAEGRRYLALPHLLWGLWNLLCDQDLGMVEGLDFLTHAKDRLIMYFRFKSNMYKY
;
A
#
# COMPACT_ATOMS: atom_id res chain seq x y z
N MET A 1 18.48 11.82 4.80
CA MET A 1 18.50 10.80 3.73
C MET A 1 17.09 10.27 3.45
N GLU A 2 16.36 9.78 4.46
CA GLU A 2 14.97 9.29 4.32
C GLU A 2 14.01 10.27 3.62
N PHE A 3 14.10 11.56 3.92
CA PHE A 3 13.21 12.59 3.33
C PHE A 3 13.33 12.73 1.81
N ASN A 4 14.55 12.72 1.25
CA ASN A 4 14.74 12.79 -0.19
C ASN A 4 14.31 11.47 -0.83
N MET A 5 14.67 10.34 -0.23
CA MET A 5 14.28 9.01 -0.72
C MET A 5 12.76 8.88 -0.88
N TYR A 6 11.96 9.46 0.03
CA TYR A 6 10.51 9.42 -0.10
C TYR A 6 9.99 10.16 -1.34
N LYS A 7 10.42 11.41 -1.48
CA LYS A 7 10.01 12.28 -2.60
C LYS A 7 10.39 11.64 -3.93
N GLU A 8 11.61 11.13 -4.04
CA GLU A 8 12.11 10.51 -5.27
C GLU A 8 11.42 9.17 -5.55
N SER A 9 11.05 8.41 -4.51
CA SER A 9 10.23 7.20 -4.64
C SER A 9 8.85 7.52 -5.24
N SER A 10 8.20 8.60 -4.79
CA SER A 10 6.92 9.06 -5.35
C SER A 10 7.00 9.35 -6.85
N VAL A 11 8.09 9.98 -7.29
CA VAL A 11 8.35 10.25 -8.71
C VAL A 11 8.47 8.92 -9.47
N LYS A 12 9.23 7.96 -8.93
CA LYS A 12 9.40 6.64 -9.53
C LYS A 12 8.07 5.86 -9.64
N PHE A 13 7.18 5.98 -8.65
CA PHE A 13 5.85 5.35 -8.70
C PHE A 13 4.96 5.94 -9.79
N SER A 14 4.98 7.27 -9.98
CA SER A 14 4.27 7.89 -11.10
C SER A 14 4.75 7.33 -12.44
N LEU A 15 6.06 7.13 -12.60
CA LEU A 15 6.62 6.55 -13.81
C LEU A 15 6.10 5.12 -14.06
N ILE A 16 5.97 4.27 -13.03
CA ILE A 16 5.37 2.92 -13.16
C ILE A 16 3.95 3.01 -13.73
N HIS A 17 3.16 3.97 -13.26
CA HIS A 17 1.75 4.11 -13.66
C HIS A 17 1.58 4.57 -15.11
N THR A 18 2.64 5.05 -15.76
CA THR A 18 2.65 5.38 -17.20
C THR A 18 3.02 4.19 -18.10
N VAL A 19 3.53 3.10 -17.50
CA VAL A 19 3.95 1.91 -18.26
C VAL A 19 2.73 1.25 -18.90
N HIS A 20 2.79 1.07 -20.21
CA HIS A 20 1.83 0.27 -20.95
C HIS A 20 2.35 -1.17 -21.02
N THR A 21 1.78 -2.05 -20.20
CA THR A 21 2.04 -3.49 -20.28
C THR A 21 0.91 -4.17 -21.07
N PRO A 22 1.20 -5.13 -21.96
CA PRO A 22 0.17 -6.03 -22.47
C PRO A 22 -0.47 -6.72 -21.25
N ASN A 23 -1.80 -6.67 -21.12
CA ASN A 23 -2.52 -7.31 -20.01
C ASN A 23 -2.04 -8.75 -19.79
N ILE A 24 -1.34 -8.98 -18.69
CA ILE A 24 -1.07 -10.31 -18.15
C ILE A 24 -1.69 -10.34 -16.76
N CYS A 25 -2.53 -11.36 -16.52
CA CYS A 25 -3.28 -11.75 -15.32
C CYS A 25 -4.80 -11.47 -15.38
N ALA A 26 -5.69 -12.38 -14.96
CA ALA A 26 -5.55 -13.36 -13.88
C ALA A 26 -6.16 -14.75 -14.18
N GLY A 27 -5.45 -15.80 -13.76
CA GLY A 27 -6.01 -17.14 -13.56
C GLY A 27 -6.55 -17.27 -12.14
N LYS A 28 -7.79 -17.74 -11.97
CA LYS A 28 -8.40 -18.01 -10.66
C LYS A 28 -7.76 -19.27 -10.05
N LYS A 29 -7.03 -19.16 -8.94
CA LYS A 29 -6.73 -20.30 -8.05
C LYS A 29 -7.69 -20.28 -6.87
N GLN A 30 -8.21 -21.46 -6.53
CA GLN A 30 -9.18 -21.70 -5.46
C GLN A 30 -8.41 -22.25 -4.24
N TYR A 31 -8.61 -21.69 -3.05
CA TYR A 31 -7.91 -22.10 -1.81
C TYR A 31 -8.89 -22.73 -0.79
N PRO A 32 -8.47 -23.76 -0.03
CA PRO A 32 -9.32 -24.43 0.96
C PRO A 32 -9.52 -23.62 2.26
N CYS A 33 -10.55 -23.98 3.04
CA CYS A 33 -11.17 -23.14 4.06
C CYS A 33 -10.43 -23.04 5.41
N LEU A 34 -10.15 -21.81 5.85
CA LEU A 34 -10.04 -21.46 7.27
C LEU A 34 -11.43 -21.63 7.94
N THR A 35 -11.50 -21.82 9.25
CA THR A 35 -12.81 -21.86 9.96
C THR A 35 -12.99 -20.72 10.96
N LYS A 36 -11.98 -20.33 11.74
CA LYS A 36 -12.00 -19.16 12.68
C LYS A 36 -10.58 -18.64 12.99
N ILE A 37 -10.44 -17.34 13.25
CA ILE A 37 -9.21 -16.68 13.74
C ILE A 37 -9.50 -16.03 15.10
N ASP A 38 -8.71 -16.37 16.12
CA ASP A 38 -8.83 -15.84 17.48
C ASP A 38 -7.78 -14.75 17.75
N PHE A 39 -8.23 -13.57 18.18
CA PHE A 39 -7.40 -12.39 18.47
C PHE A 39 -7.10 -12.22 19.97
N GLY A 40 -7.54 -13.15 20.82
CA GLY A 40 -7.52 -13.03 22.28
C GLY A 40 -6.15 -12.85 22.95
N CYS A 41 -5.03 -12.98 22.24
CA CYS A 41 -3.68 -12.77 22.76
C CYS A 41 -3.03 -11.43 22.35
N LEU A 42 -3.68 -10.58 21.55
CA LEU A 42 -3.11 -9.29 21.15
C LEU A 42 -3.43 -8.22 22.18
N VAL A 43 -2.46 -7.95 23.05
CA VAL A 43 -2.50 -6.88 24.04
C VAL A 43 -1.66 -5.72 23.50
N SER A 44 -2.30 -4.74 22.83
CA SER A 44 -1.84 -3.34 22.81
C SER A 44 -2.74 -2.35 22.07
N LEU A 45 -3.73 -2.76 21.27
CA LEU A 45 -4.63 -1.83 20.57
C LEU A 45 -6.04 -1.84 21.19
N SER A 46 -6.54 -0.64 21.53
CA SER A 46 -7.84 -0.40 22.18
C SER A 46 -8.98 -1.24 21.58
N THR A 47 -9.48 -2.18 22.37
CA THR A 47 -10.36 -3.29 21.98
C THR A 47 -11.83 -2.92 21.70
N SER A 48 -12.18 -1.65 21.51
CA SER A 48 -13.59 -1.24 21.40
C SER A 48 -14.18 -1.28 19.98
N GLN A 49 -13.37 -1.49 18.93
CA GLN A 49 -13.82 -1.43 17.52
C GLN A 49 -13.54 -2.69 16.70
N PHE A 50 -12.96 -3.74 17.29
CA PHE A 50 -12.51 -4.93 16.57
C PHE A 50 -13.17 -6.21 17.15
N PRO A 51 -13.67 -7.14 16.32
CA PRO A 51 -14.31 -8.37 16.80
C PRO A 51 -13.29 -9.29 17.48
N LYS A 52 -13.51 -9.69 18.74
CA LYS A 52 -12.60 -10.59 19.49
C LYS A 52 -12.25 -11.89 18.76
N VAL A 53 -13.15 -12.37 17.91
CA VAL A 53 -12.97 -13.52 17.03
C VAL A 53 -13.48 -13.13 15.65
N LEU A 54 -12.69 -13.39 14.61
CA LEU A 54 -13.10 -13.19 13.23
C LEU A 54 -13.26 -14.56 12.57
N THR A 55 -14.47 -14.85 12.13
CA THR A 55 -14.77 -16.10 11.41
C THR A 55 -14.52 -15.93 9.91
N VAL A 56 -14.33 -17.04 9.19
CA VAL A 56 -14.19 -16.97 7.72
C VAL A 56 -15.42 -16.41 7.04
N LYS A 57 -16.61 -16.71 7.56
CA LYS A 57 -17.85 -16.12 7.06
C LYS A 57 -17.83 -14.59 7.18
N GLN A 58 -17.33 -14.06 8.29
CA GLN A 58 -17.18 -12.62 8.46
C GLN A 58 -16.12 -12.05 7.51
N LEU A 59 -14.97 -12.72 7.33
CA LEU A 59 -13.98 -12.31 6.32
C LEU A 59 -14.57 -12.28 4.90
N GLU A 60 -15.38 -13.27 4.54
CA GLU A 60 -16.08 -13.31 3.25
C GLU A 60 -17.08 -12.14 3.13
N GLU A 61 -17.83 -11.81 4.19
CA GLU A 61 -18.71 -10.64 4.23
C GLU A 61 -17.93 -9.33 4.03
N GLU A 62 -16.73 -9.21 4.63
CA GLU A 62 -15.83 -8.07 4.48
C GLU A 62 -15.25 -7.96 3.06
N ILE A 63 -14.81 -9.07 2.45
CA ILE A 63 -14.36 -9.10 1.05
C ILE A 63 -15.47 -8.66 0.11
N ASN A 64 -16.68 -9.22 0.27
CA ASN A 64 -17.84 -8.84 -0.53
C ASN A 64 -18.21 -7.35 -0.35
N GLU A 65 -17.99 -6.78 0.83
CA GLU A 65 -18.19 -5.34 1.07
C GLU A 65 -17.16 -4.50 0.32
N VAL A 66 -15.87 -4.88 0.36
CA VAL A 66 -14.81 -4.22 -0.40
C VAL A 66 -15.07 -4.30 -1.91
N GLU A 67 -15.52 -5.45 -2.43
CA GLU A 67 -15.90 -5.58 -3.85
C GLU A 67 -17.02 -4.60 -4.23
N ARG A 68 -18.13 -4.56 -3.46
CA ARG A 68 -19.23 -3.59 -3.68
C ARG A 68 -18.79 -2.13 -3.53
N PHE A 69 -17.80 -1.87 -2.69
CA PHE A 69 -17.21 -0.55 -2.54
C PHE A 69 -16.42 -0.18 -3.79
N LEU A 70 -15.53 -1.07 -4.27
CA LEU A 70 -14.69 -0.89 -5.45
C LEU A 70 -15.49 -0.68 -6.73
N GLU A 71 -16.60 -1.41 -6.91
CA GLU A 71 -17.53 -1.25 -8.05
C GLU A 71 -18.07 0.19 -8.22
N LYS A 72 -18.07 0.98 -7.14
CA LYS A 72 -18.59 2.36 -7.13
C LYS A 72 -17.50 3.41 -7.25
N GLN A 73 -16.23 3.02 -7.27
CA GLN A 73 -15.13 3.97 -7.27
C GLN A 73 -14.79 4.41 -8.69
N GLU A 74 -14.76 5.72 -8.90
CA GLU A 74 -14.23 6.31 -10.12
C GLU A 74 -12.74 6.63 -9.93
N GLY A 75 -11.93 6.33 -10.94
CA GLY A 75 -10.51 6.66 -10.92
C GLY A 75 -9.77 6.02 -12.09
N PRO A 76 -8.52 6.43 -12.33
CA PRO A 76 -7.72 5.82 -13.38
C PRO A 76 -7.28 4.41 -12.93
N SER A 77 -7.46 3.45 -13.83
CA SER A 77 -6.77 2.17 -13.78
C SER A 77 -5.38 2.37 -14.37
N VAL A 78 -4.36 2.05 -13.59
CA VAL A 78 -2.94 2.22 -13.93
C VAL A 78 -2.19 0.95 -13.59
N PHE A 79 -1.04 0.72 -14.21
CA PHE A 79 -0.20 -0.39 -13.80
C PHE A 79 0.40 -0.07 -12.43
N CYS A 80 -0.01 -0.80 -11.40
CA CYS A 80 0.49 -0.68 -10.03
C CYS A 80 1.49 -1.80 -9.75
N HIS A 81 2.44 -1.52 -8.86
CA HIS A 81 3.32 -2.53 -8.29
C HIS A 81 2.63 -3.34 -7.19
N ASN A 82 1.75 -2.70 -6.42
CA ASN A 82 0.97 -3.25 -5.30
C ASN A 82 1.76 -3.73 -4.07
N ASP A 83 3.09 -3.65 -4.09
CA ASP A 83 3.97 -4.11 -3.01
C ASP A 83 5.22 -3.23 -2.87
N ILE A 84 4.97 -1.93 -2.81
CA ILE A 84 6.04 -0.95 -2.61
C ILE A 84 6.39 -0.89 -1.12
N VAL A 85 7.34 -1.72 -0.74
CA VAL A 85 8.01 -1.72 0.58
C VAL A 85 9.45 -1.22 0.45
N PRO A 86 10.10 -0.76 1.55
CA PRO A 86 11.50 -0.32 1.50
C PRO A 86 12.46 -1.34 0.88
N ALA A 87 12.21 -2.65 1.07
CA ALA A 87 13.02 -3.71 0.49
C ALA A 87 12.97 -3.77 -1.05
N ASN A 88 11.89 -3.27 -1.66
CA ASN A 88 11.65 -3.29 -3.11
C ASN A 88 12.10 -1.98 -3.80
N VAL A 89 12.66 -1.03 -3.04
CA VAL A 89 13.21 0.22 -3.55
C VAL A 89 14.72 0.26 -3.32
N LEU A 90 15.47 -0.06 -4.36
CA LEU A 90 16.93 -0.07 -4.31
C LEU A 90 17.50 1.31 -4.65
N LEU A 91 18.51 1.73 -3.89
CA LEU A 91 19.31 2.90 -4.20
C LEU A 91 20.58 2.49 -4.95
N ARG A 92 20.70 2.90 -6.21
CA ARG A 92 21.91 2.71 -7.01
C ARG A 92 22.97 3.73 -6.61
N ASN A 93 24.21 3.29 -6.42
CA ASN A 93 25.36 4.18 -6.27
C ASN A 93 25.69 4.85 -7.64
N ALA A 94 26.04 6.14 -7.61
CA ALA A 94 26.40 6.91 -8.79
C ALA A 94 27.70 6.41 -9.45
N GLU A 95 28.65 5.87 -8.69
CA GLU A 95 29.98 5.45 -9.15
C GLU A 95 30.18 3.92 -9.17
N GLY A 96 29.16 3.14 -8.78
CA GLY A 96 29.23 1.69 -8.63
C GLY A 96 29.82 1.26 -7.28
N GLY A 97 29.02 0.59 -6.45
CA GLY A 97 29.34 0.25 -5.05
C GLY A 97 28.11 0.38 -4.15
N ASP A 98 28.28 0.24 -2.84
CA ASP A 98 27.20 0.49 -1.86
C ASP A 98 27.02 2.01 -1.65
N PRO A 99 25.79 2.53 -1.50
CA PRO A 99 25.57 3.95 -1.21
C PRO A 99 26.18 4.37 0.14
N GLU A 100 26.80 5.55 0.20
CA GLU A 100 27.33 6.11 1.44
C GLU A 100 26.38 7.10 2.09
N GLU A 101 26.41 7.19 3.43
CA GLU A 101 25.60 8.15 4.18
C GLU A 101 25.95 9.59 3.77
N GLY A 102 24.94 10.36 3.33
CA GLY A 102 25.13 11.73 2.81
C GLY A 102 25.04 11.86 1.29
N ASP A 103 24.99 10.75 0.56
CA ASP A 103 24.75 10.75 -0.87
C ASP A 103 23.48 11.51 -1.28
N VAL A 104 23.58 12.29 -2.36
CA VAL A 104 22.42 12.92 -2.99
C VAL A 104 21.60 11.86 -3.70
N VAL A 105 20.39 11.62 -3.20
CA VAL A 105 19.41 10.71 -3.82
C VAL A 105 18.52 11.51 -4.77
N ASP A 106 18.48 11.09 -6.04
CA ASP A 106 17.53 11.53 -7.06
C ASP A 106 16.78 10.32 -7.65
N GLU A 107 15.70 10.57 -8.40
CA GLU A 107 14.82 9.54 -8.97
C GLU A 107 15.52 8.61 -9.97
N SER A 108 16.61 9.05 -10.60
CA SER A 108 17.37 8.26 -11.56
C SER A 108 18.19 7.16 -10.87
N ARG A 109 18.55 7.39 -9.60
CA ARG A 109 19.26 6.43 -8.75
C ARG A 109 18.34 5.41 -8.09
N LEU A 110 17.04 5.68 -8.02
CA LEU A 110 16.09 4.73 -7.46
C LEU A 110 15.67 3.67 -8.49
N VAL A 111 15.69 2.41 -8.08
CA VAL A 111 15.27 1.26 -8.88
C VAL A 111 14.21 0.50 -8.11
N ILE A 112 13.03 0.38 -8.70
CA ILE A 112 11.96 -0.46 -8.15
C ILE A 112 12.10 -1.84 -8.76
N ILE A 113 12.07 -2.85 -7.91
CA ILE A 113 12.22 -4.27 -8.26
C ILE A 113 11.05 -5.07 -7.71
N ASP A 114 10.97 -6.34 -8.11
CA ASP A 114 10.03 -7.31 -7.55
C ASP A 114 8.54 -7.04 -7.81
N PHE A 115 8.17 -7.03 -9.09
CA PHE A 115 6.79 -6.85 -9.55
C PHE A 115 5.94 -8.13 -9.43
N GLU A 116 6.17 -9.00 -8.45
CA GLU A 116 5.41 -10.25 -8.27
C GLU A 116 3.90 -9.99 -8.16
N PHE A 117 3.52 -8.90 -7.48
CA PHE A 117 2.13 -8.46 -7.32
C PHE A 117 1.70 -7.41 -8.36
N GLY A 118 2.55 -7.09 -9.33
CA GLY A 118 2.32 -6.02 -10.30
C GLY A 118 1.14 -6.31 -11.23
N CYS A 119 0.15 -5.42 -11.26
CA CYS A 119 -1.02 -5.54 -12.13
C CYS A 119 -1.73 -4.19 -12.35
N TYR A 120 -2.65 -4.14 -13.32
CA TYR A 120 -3.53 -2.97 -13.45
C TYR A 120 -4.47 -2.88 -12.25
N ASN A 121 -4.41 -1.77 -11.53
CA ASN A 121 -5.20 -1.51 -10.33
C ASN A 121 -5.54 -0.01 -10.23
N HIS A 122 -6.37 0.36 -9.27
CA HIS A 122 -6.68 1.76 -8.99
C HIS A 122 -5.44 2.42 -8.41
N ARG A 123 -5.02 3.58 -8.92
CA ARG A 123 -3.87 4.31 -8.35
C ARG A 123 -4.02 4.58 -6.85
N ALA A 124 -5.26 4.74 -6.39
CA ALA A 124 -5.61 4.96 -4.99
C ALA A 124 -5.11 3.81 -4.10
N HIS A 125 -5.08 2.57 -4.60
CA HIS A 125 -4.54 1.42 -3.88
C HIS A 125 -3.03 1.53 -3.69
N GLU A 126 -2.28 1.93 -4.71
CA GLU A 126 -0.82 2.12 -4.58
C GLU A 126 -0.49 3.27 -3.62
N ILE A 127 -1.24 4.38 -3.70
CA ILE A 127 -1.10 5.51 -2.76
C ILE A 127 -1.39 5.01 -1.34
N ALA A 128 -2.49 4.27 -1.14
CA ALA A 128 -2.86 3.72 0.17
C ALA A 128 -1.80 2.74 0.70
N ASN A 129 -1.33 1.79 -0.11
CA ASN A 129 -0.30 0.84 0.28
C ASN A 129 0.97 1.56 0.68
N ASN A 130 1.37 2.60 -0.06
CA ASN A 130 2.52 3.40 0.33
C ASN A 130 2.34 4.04 1.72
N LEU A 131 1.17 4.65 1.99
CA LEU A 131 0.86 5.26 3.29
C LEU A 131 0.87 4.23 4.43
N ASP A 132 0.35 3.02 4.21
CA ASP A 132 0.43 1.91 5.17
C ASP A 132 1.89 1.60 5.48
N GLU A 133 2.71 1.40 4.44
CA GLU A 133 4.12 1.01 4.60
C GLU A 133 4.99 2.10 5.25
N TYR A 134 4.58 3.37 5.23
CA TYR A 134 5.22 4.41 6.07
C TYR A 134 5.06 4.18 7.57
N GLY A 135 3.96 3.54 7.96
CA GLY A 135 3.72 3.14 9.33
C GLY A 135 4.30 1.78 9.68
N MET A 136 4.88 1.04 8.74
CA MET A 136 5.46 -0.28 8.99
C MET A 136 6.98 -0.17 9.12
N THR A 137 7.55 -0.88 10.08
CA THR A 137 9.01 -1.03 10.20
C THR A 137 9.33 -2.50 10.31
N TYR A 138 10.14 -3.03 9.40
CA TYR A 138 10.49 -4.46 9.33
C TYR A 138 11.95 -4.69 9.73
N GLY A 139 12.33 -5.96 9.97
CA GLY A 139 13.71 -6.35 10.25
C GLY A 139 14.18 -5.99 11.66
N LEU A 140 13.27 -5.82 12.61
CA LEU A 140 13.61 -5.57 14.01
C LEU A 140 14.22 -6.83 14.65
N PRO A 141 15.11 -6.72 15.65
CA PRO A 141 15.87 -7.85 16.19
C PRO A 141 15.06 -8.80 17.07
N THR A 142 13.85 -8.40 17.49
CA THR A 142 13.02 -9.15 18.43
C THR A 142 11.62 -9.40 17.86
N PRO A 143 10.97 -10.54 18.18
CA PRO A 143 9.59 -10.80 17.80
C PRO A 143 8.66 -9.62 18.12
N PRO A 144 7.70 -9.29 17.24
CA PRO A 144 7.35 -10.01 16.00
C PRO A 144 8.25 -9.65 14.79
N TYR A 145 9.41 -9.03 15.02
CA TYR A 145 10.41 -8.60 14.01
C TYR A 145 9.94 -7.46 13.09
N TYR A 146 8.81 -6.86 13.42
CA TYR A 146 8.31 -5.62 12.85
C TYR A 146 7.61 -4.76 13.93
N ASP A 147 7.34 -3.50 13.62
CA ASP A 147 6.51 -2.59 14.42
C ASP A 147 5.57 -1.79 13.52
N THR A 148 4.48 -1.29 14.12
CA THR A 148 3.43 -0.53 13.43
C THR A 148 3.21 0.83 14.08
N ASN A 149 3.04 1.86 13.26
CA ASN A 149 2.81 3.23 13.69
C ASN A 149 1.62 3.82 12.92
N ILE A 150 0.45 3.72 13.55
CA ILE A 150 -0.83 4.22 13.01
C ILE A 150 -0.78 5.75 12.79
N GLU A 151 -0.10 6.49 13.66
CA GLU A 151 0.01 7.95 13.53
C GLU A 151 0.73 8.34 12.24
N LYS A 152 1.78 7.60 11.86
CA LYS A 152 2.47 7.80 10.57
C LYS A 152 1.57 7.45 9.38
N MET A 153 0.77 6.40 9.47
CA MET A 153 -0.19 6.04 8.40
C MET A 153 -1.23 7.15 8.21
N GLU A 154 -1.66 7.81 9.30
CA GLU A 154 -2.63 8.91 9.29
C GLU A 154 -1.99 10.31 9.12
N ASP A 155 -0.67 10.42 9.02
CA ASP A 155 0.06 11.70 8.97
C ASP A 155 -0.23 12.46 7.66
N GLU A 156 -0.82 13.65 7.79
CA GLU A 156 -1.21 14.49 6.66
C GLU A 156 -0.03 15.13 5.95
N ASP A 157 1.07 15.39 6.65
CA ASP A 157 2.27 15.97 6.03
C ASP A 157 3.05 14.92 5.24
N LEU A 158 3.08 13.66 5.70
CA LEU A 158 3.62 12.54 4.93
C LEU A 158 2.78 12.31 3.66
N ALA A 159 1.46 12.19 3.81
CA ALA A 159 0.57 12.03 2.66
C ALA A 159 0.67 13.19 1.67
N ARG A 160 0.75 14.43 2.15
CA ARG A 160 0.95 15.62 1.32
C ARG A 160 2.27 15.57 0.58
N ARG A 161 3.37 15.21 1.24
CA ARG A 161 4.71 15.11 0.63
C ARG A 161 4.71 14.11 -0.52
N PHE A 162 4.17 12.92 -0.27
CA PHE A 162 4.02 11.88 -1.29
C PHE A 162 3.18 12.32 -2.48
N CYS A 163 1.93 12.71 -2.20
CA CYS A 163 0.96 13.05 -3.24
C CYS A 163 1.42 14.28 -4.02
N SER A 164 2.15 15.21 -3.39
CA SER A 164 2.73 16.37 -4.06
C SER A 164 3.78 15.96 -5.09
N ALA A 165 4.75 15.12 -4.69
CA ALA A 165 5.81 14.68 -5.59
C ALA A 165 5.28 13.80 -6.72
N TYR A 166 4.35 12.89 -6.39
CA TYR A 166 3.63 12.07 -7.36
C TYR A 166 2.81 12.93 -8.34
N LEU A 167 2.10 13.96 -7.87
CA LEU A 167 1.34 14.89 -8.73
C LEU A 167 2.25 15.70 -9.66
N ASP A 168 3.38 16.18 -9.14
CA ASP A 168 4.34 16.94 -9.94
C ASP A 168 4.89 16.08 -11.09
N GLN A 169 5.10 14.78 -10.86
CA GLN A 169 5.49 13.85 -11.92
C GLN A 169 4.33 13.56 -12.89
N LEU A 170 3.11 13.32 -12.40
CA LEU A 170 1.93 13.16 -13.26
C LEU A 170 1.71 14.35 -14.18
N TYR A 171 1.93 15.58 -13.72
CA TYR A 171 1.82 16.77 -14.57
C TYR A 171 2.89 16.85 -15.65
N LYS A 172 4.09 16.31 -15.42
CA LYS A 172 5.13 16.20 -16.46
C LYS A 172 4.75 15.14 -17.49
N ASP A 173 4.27 13.99 -17.05
CA ASP A 173 3.94 12.85 -17.92
C ASP A 173 2.66 13.11 -18.73
N HIS A 174 1.74 13.89 -18.16
CA HIS A 174 0.44 14.25 -18.72
C HIS A 174 0.34 15.76 -18.95
N ASP A 175 1.23 16.28 -19.78
CA ASP A 175 1.45 17.72 -20.04
C ASP A 175 0.34 18.47 -20.81
N THR A 176 -0.75 17.79 -21.21
CA THR A 176 -1.90 18.42 -21.88
C THR A 176 -3.21 18.23 -21.11
N PRO A 177 -4.19 19.14 -21.25
CA PRO A 177 -5.50 18.98 -20.61
C PRO A 177 -6.19 17.65 -20.94
N GLU A 178 -6.01 17.12 -22.16
CA GLU A 178 -6.57 15.85 -22.59
C GLU A 178 -5.92 14.67 -21.86
N LYS A 179 -4.59 14.70 -21.71
CA LYS A 179 -3.84 13.69 -20.95
C LYS A 179 -4.16 13.76 -19.45
N LEU A 180 -4.30 14.95 -18.86
CA LEU A 180 -4.70 15.10 -17.45
C LEU A 180 -6.08 14.50 -17.17
N LYS A 181 -7.02 14.64 -18.11
CA LYS A 181 -8.35 14.05 -18.00
C LYS A 181 -8.31 12.52 -17.93
N THR A 182 -7.36 11.85 -18.60
CA THR A 182 -7.23 10.38 -18.48
C THR A 182 -6.82 9.95 -17.07
N GLN A 183 -6.14 10.84 -16.34
CA GLN A 183 -5.79 10.68 -14.93
C GLN A 183 -6.84 11.29 -13.98
N PHE A 184 -8.01 11.70 -14.48
CA PHE A 184 -9.06 12.35 -13.69
C PHE A 184 -8.56 13.60 -12.93
N LEU A 185 -7.58 14.32 -13.50
CA LEU A 185 -6.99 15.54 -12.96
C LEU A 185 -7.56 16.77 -13.68
N THR A 186 -7.63 17.90 -12.99
CA THR A 186 -8.19 19.15 -13.53
C THR A 186 -7.12 20.14 -13.99
N GLY A 187 -5.84 19.89 -13.68
CA GLY A 187 -4.75 20.86 -13.89
C GLY A 187 -4.72 21.97 -12.83
N ASN A 188 -5.57 21.89 -11.81
CA ASN A 188 -5.51 22.79 -10.66
C ASN A 188 -4.77 22.04 -9.55
N ARG A 189 -3.51 22.44 -9.32
CA ARG A 189 -2.60 21.71 -8.43
C ARG A 189 -3.15 21.50 -7.02
N GLU A 190 -3.81 22.51 -6.45
CA GLU A 190 -4.37 22.39 -5.09
C GLU A 190 -5.54 21.41 -5.05
N LYS A 191 -6.44 21.48 -6.03
CA LYS A 191 -7.61 20.58 -6.12
C LYS A 191 -7.17 19.14 -6.38
N ASP A 192 -6.23 18.95 -7.30
CA ASP A 192 -5.72 17.64 -7.68
C ASP A 192 -4.91 17.00 -6.53
N LEU A 193 -4.12 17.78 -5.79
CA LEU A 193 -3.42 17.29 -4.60
C LEU A 193 -4.40 16.82 -3.51
N LYS A 194 -5.41 17.64 -3.21
CA LYS A 194 -6.47 17.26 -2.25
C LYS A 194 -7.19 15.98 -2.69
N LYS A 195 -7.43 15.82 -4.00
CA LYS A 195 -8.04 14.62 -4.57
C LYS A 195 -7.16 13.38 -4.36
N LEU A 196 -5.87 13.43 -4.68
CA LEU A 196 -4.96 12.29 -4.51
C LEU A 196 -4.82 11.87 -3.05
N MET A 197 -4.73 12.84 -2.13
CA MET A 197 -4.70 12.55 -0.70
C MET A 197 -6.00 11.88 -0.25
N ALA A 198 -7.16 12.37 -0.70
CA ALA A 198 -8.46 11.78 -0.38
C ALA A 198 -8.63 10.37 -0.96
N GLU A 199 -8.15 10.12 -2.18
CA GLU A 199 -8.12 8.79 -2.79
C GLU A 199 -7.32 7.80 -1.95
N GLY A 200 -6.09 8.16 -1.55
CA GLY A 200 -5.25 7.33 -0.68
C GLY A 200 -5.90 7.05 0.67
N ARG A 201 -6.45 8.08 1.33
CA ARG A 201 -7.16 7.91 2.61
C ARG A 201 -8.38 7.01 2.48
N ARG A 202 -9.16 7.15 1.40
CA ARG A 202 -10.34 6.32 1.14
C ARG A 202 -9.97 4.84 1.03
N TYR A 203 -8.83 4.53 0.43
CA TYR A 203 -8.37 3.16 0.17
C TYR A 203 -7.52 2.57 1.29
N LEU A 204 -7.20 3.32 2.34
CA LEU A 204 -6.24 2.94 3.40
C LEU A 204 -6.55 1.60 4.09
N ALA A 205 -7.82 1.16 4.13
CA ALA A 205 -8.16 -0.14 4.69
C ALA A 205 -7.77 -1.33 3.76
N LEU A 206 -7.76 -1.13 2.45
CA LEU A 206 -7.71 -2.21 1.46
C LEU A 206 -6.37 -2.98 1.46
N PRO A 207 -5.20 -2.34 1.46
CA PRO A 207 -3.93 -3.08 1.51
C PRO A 207 -3.82 -3.89 2.80
N HIS A 208 -4.30 -3.38 3.94
CA HIS A 208 -4.40 -4.16 5.17
C HIS A 208 -5.27 -5.42 5.04
N LEU A 209 -6.41 -5.36 4.35
CA LEU A 209 -7.21 -6.57 4.10
C LEU A 209 -6.46 -7.56 3.21
N LEU A 210 -5.85 -7.07 2.12
CA LEU A 210 -5.08 -7.88 1.18
C LEU A 210 -3.95 -8.63 1.89
N TRP A 211 -3.09 -7.89 2.60
CA TRP A 211 -1.95 -8.46 3.30
C TRP A 211 -2.40 -9.30 4.50
N GLY A 212 -3.47 -8.93 5.19
CA GLY A 212 -4.07 -9.76 6.24
C GLY A 212 -4.46 -11.14 5.72
N LEU A 213 -5.18 -11.20 4.59
CA LEU A 213 -5.56 -12.45 3.93
C LEU A 213 -4.36 -13.23 3.39
N TRP A 214 -3.40 -12.55 2.77
CA TRP A 214 -2.18 -13.18 2.26
C TRP A 214 -1.38 -13.86 3.37
N ASN A 215 -1.17 -13.17 4.49
CA ASN A 215 -0.44 -13.73 5.64
C ASN A 215 -1.19 -14.92 6.26
N LEU A 216 -2.53 -14.91 6.29
CA LEU A 216 -3.29 -16.09 6.73
C LEU A 216 -3.05 -17.30 5.82
N LEU A 217 -3.00 -17.10 4.51
CA LEU A 217 -2.71 -18.19 3.57
C LEU A 217 -1.28 -18.69 3.74
N CYS A 218 -0.31 -17.80 3.93
CA CYS A 218 1.08 -18.17 4.19
C CYS A 218 1.23 -18.94 5.50
N ASP A 219 0.55 -18.54 6.59
CA ASP A 219 0.56 -19.29 7.84
C ASP A 219 0.06 -20.73 7.66
N GLN A 220 -0.98 -20.92 6.85
CA GLN A 220 -1.52 -22.25 6.55
C GLN A 220 -0.57 -23.11 5.71
N ASP A 221 0.01 -22.54 4.66
CA ASP A 221 0.77 -23.29 3.66
C ASP A 221 2.24 -23.45 4.02
N LEU A 222 2.83 -22.46 4.71
CA LEU A 222 4.26 -22.37 4.99
C LEU A 222 4.59 -22.47 6.50
N GLY A 223 3.62 -22.19 7.38
CA GLY A 223 3.90 -22.02 8.81
C GLY A 223 4.87 -20.85 9.03
N MET A 224 5.76 -20.93 10.03
CA MET A 224 6.78 -19.90 10.23
C MET A 224 7.94 -20.03 9.22
N VAL A 225 8.20 -18.95 8.49
CA VAL A 225 9.33 -18.83 7.56
C VAL A 225 10.27 -17.73 8.08
N GLU A 226 11.55 -18.05 8.23
CA GLU A 226 12.62 -17.08 8.59
C GLU A 226 12.34 -16.22 9.84
N GLY A 227 11.57 -16.73 10.79
CA GLY A 227 11.22 -16.01 12.02
C GLY A 227 10.00 -15.08 11.87
N LEU A 228 9.43 -14.95 10.68
CA LEU A 228 8.20 -14.19 10.47
C LEU A 228 7.00 -14.97 11.00
N ASP A 229 6.31 -14.39 11.99
CA ASP A 229 5.05 -14.90 12.51
C ASP A 229 3.90 -14.36 11.65
N PHE A 230 3.60 -15.09 10.56
CA PHE A 230 2.54 -14.75 9.63
C PHE A 230 1.18 -14.60 10.32
N LEU A 231 0.87 -15.40 11.33
CA LEU A 231 -0.39 -15.30 12.05
C LEU A 231 -0.48 -14.00 12.86
N THR A 232 0.60 -13.61 13.54
CA THR A 232 0.64 -12.33 14.26
C THR A 232 0.54 -11.15 13.30
N HIS A 233 1.30 -11.18 12.19
CA HIS A 233 1.22 -10.13 11.17
C HIS A 233 -0.16 -10.05 10.50
N ALA A 234 -0.77 -11.20 10.16
CA ALA A 234 -2.13 -11.25 9.64
C ALA A 234 -3.13 -10.58 10.56
N LYS A 235 -3.02 -10.84 11.87
CA LYS A 235 -3.93 -10.25 12.85
C LYS A 235 -3.76 -8.73 12.95
N ASP A 236 -2.53 -8.23 13.01
CA ASP A 236 -2.26 -6.79 13.07
C ASP A 236 -2.77 -6.07 11.82
N ARG A 237 -2.53 -6.63 10.62
CA ARG A 237 -3.10 -6.08 9.36
C ARG A 237 -4.64 -6.08 9.41
N LEU A 238 -5.28 -7.16 9.86
CA LEU A 238 -6.75 -7.18 9.97
C LEU A 238 -7.30 -6.19 11.01
N ILE A 239 -6.62 -5.97 12.13
CA ILE A 239 -7.00 -4.93 13.10
C ILE A 239 -6.95 -3.55 12.43
N MET A 240 -5.89 -3.27 11.66
CA MET A 240 -5.76 -2.01 10.92
C MET A 240 -6.82 -1.87 9.80
N TYR A 241 -7.18 -2.95 9.11
CA TYR A 241 -8.32 -2.95 8.18
C TYR A 241 -9.59 -2.41 8.85
N PHE A 242 -9.99 -2.96 10.01
CA PHE A 242 -11.19 -2.49 10.72
C PHE A 242 -11.02 -1.07 11.27
N ARG A 243 -9.81 -0.69 11.72
CA ARG A 243 -9.49 0.67 12.18
C ARG A 243 -9.74 1.71 11.08
N PHE A 244 -9.40 1.39 9.83
CA PHE A 244 -9.50 2.31 8.70
C PHE A 244 -10.73 2.09 7.81
N LYS A 245 -11.52 1.04 8.03
CA LYS A 245 -12.71 0.71 7.24
C LYS A 245 -13.66 1.90 7.06
N SER A 246 -13.83 2.74 8.08
CA SER A 246 -14.68 3.94 7.98
C SER A 246 -14.22 4.93 6.92
N ASN A 247 -12.93 4.95 6.56
CA ASN A 247 -12.39 5.86 5.56
C ASN A 247 -12.97 5.60 4.16
N MET A 248 -13.33 4.34 3.85
CA MET A 248 -14.00 3.97 2.59
C MET A 248 -15.22 4.85 2.31
N TYR A 249 -15.94 5.23 3.37
CA TYR A 249 -17.21 5.95 3.29
C TYR A 249 -17.12 7.43 3.70
N LYS A 250 -16.01 7.85 4.30
CA LYS A 250 -15.83 9.21 4.83
C LYS A 250 -15.27 10.18 3.79
N TYR A 251 -14.28 9.71 3.03
CA TYR A 251 -13.57 10.55 2.07
C TYR A 251 -14.37 10.69 0.77
#